data_AF-A0AA43GY91-F1
#
_entry.id   AF-A0AA43GY91-F1
#
_cell.length_a   1.000
_cell.length_b   1.000
_cell.length_c   1.000
_cell.angle_alpha   90.00
_cell.angle_beta   90.00
_cell.angle_gamma   90.00
#
_symmetry.space_group_name_H-M   'P 1'
#
loop_
_entity.id
_entity.type
_entity.pdbx_description
1 polymer ?
#
loop_
_entity_poly.entity_id
_entity_poly.type
_entity_poly.pdbx_seq_one_letter_code
_entity_poly.pdbx_strand_id
1 'polypeptide(L)' 'MDLDLITVFKKPEPCSFSGKAIQRPWYKSQDGRLIHANVNARLNIAIKVVPGAFSLGIEGIAVYPFRVTPGKVP' A
#
# COMPACT_ATOMS: atom_id res chain seq x y z
N MET A 1 3.54 2.75 3.94
CA MET A 1 2.83 1.52 3.54
C MET A 1 3.58 0.36 4.17
N ASP A 2 2.90 -0.67 4.64
CA ASP A 2 3.54 -1.87 5.22
C ASP A 2 3.96 -2.87 4.13
N LEU A 3 3.27 -2.86 2.97
CA LEU A 3 3.59 -3.66 1.77
C LEU A 3 3.76 -5.15 2.06
N ASP A 4 2.92 -5.70 2.94
CA ASP A 4 2.96 -7.10 3.29
C ASP A 4 2.81 -7.98 2.04
N LEU A 5 3.66 -8.98 1.92
CA LEU A 5 3.60 -9.93 0.82
C LEU A 5 2.38 -10.85 1.02
N ILE A 6 1.26 -10.50 0.38
CA ILE A 6 0.10 -11.38 0.33
C ILE A 6 0.32 -12.40 -0.79
N THR A 7 0.05 -13.66 -0.48
CA THR A 7 0.27 -14.78 -1.38
C THR A 7 -0.66 -14.69 -2.59
N VAL A 8 -0.09 -14.95 -3.78
CA VAL A 8 -0.79 -14.87 -5.06
C VAL A 8 -1.90 -15.91 -5.10
N PHE A 9 -3.02 -15.59 -5.76
CA PHE A 9 -4.26 -16.39 -5.81
C PHE A 9 -4.07 -17.90 -6.14
N LYS A 10 -2.96 -18.30 -6.78
CA LYS A 10 -2.66 -19.69 -7.11
C LYS A 10 -1.85 -20.47 -6.06
N LYS A 11 -1.39 -19.83 -4.99
CA LYS A 11 -0.55 -20.45 -3.95
C LYS A 11 -1.08 -20.07 -2.56
N PRO A 12 -1.93 -20.89 -1.93
CA PRO A 12 -2.49 -20.59 -0.62
C PRO A 12 -1.46 -20.88 0.47
N GLU A 13 -0.50 -19.98 0.64
CA GLU A 13 0.42 -19.98 1.77
C GLU A 13 -0.14 -19.07 2.88
N PRO A 14 0.13 -19.39 4.16
CA PRO A 14 -0.28 -18.54 5.28
C PRO A 14 0.34 -17.15 5.13
N CYS A 15 -0.53 -16.14 5.05
CA CYS A 15 -0.10 -14.74 5.01
C CYS A 15 0.04 -14.21 6.43
N SER A 16 1.15 -13.54 6.72
CA SER A 16 1.33 -12.76 7.94
C SER A 16 1.33 -11.28 7.59
N PHE A 17 0.67 -10.48 8.43
CA PHE A 17 0.75 -9.02 8.35
C PHE A 17 1.79 -8.55 9.37
N SER A 18 2.68 -7.67 8.95
CA SER A 18 3.77 -7.16 9.79
C SER A 18 3.28 -6.13 10.83
N GLY A 19 2.17 -5.45 10.55
CA GLY A 19 1.51 -4.50 11.44
C GLY A 19 0.17 -5.00 11.98
N LYS A 20 -0.56 -4.09 12.63
CA LYS A 20 -1.84 -4.39 13.30
C LYS A 20 -2.86 -3.26 13.19
N ALA A 21 -4.14 -3.64 13.08
CA ALA A 21 -5.25 -2.71 13.25
C ALA A 21 -5.32 -2.25 14.72
N ILE A 22 -5.44 -0.94 14.94
CA ILE A 22 -5.62 -0.38 16.29
C ILE A 22 -7.09 -0.06 16.51
N GLN A 23 -7.62 0.84 15.70
CA GLN A 23 -9.02 1.27 15.70
C GLN A 23 -9.35 1.74 14.29
N ARG A 24 -10.61 1.74 13.87
CA ARG A 24 -10.97 2.36 12.58
C ARG A 24 -10.70 3.87 12.66
N PRO A 25 -10.07 4.50 11.65
CA PRO A 25 -9.61 3.97 10.36
C PRO A 25 -8.10 3.59 10.32
N TRP A 26 -7.45 3.47 11.46
CA TRP A 26 -5.99 3.39 11.61
C TRP A 26 -5.43 1.97 11.69
N TYR A 27 -4.36 1.78 10.94
CA TYR A 27 -3.48 0.63 10.97
C TYR A 27 -2.08 1.10 11.37
N LYS A 28 -1.41 0.38 12.26
CA LYS A 28 -0.04 0.67 12.66
C LYS A 28 0.89 -0.34 12.00
N SER A 29 1.77 0.19 11.15
CA SER A 29 2.81 -0.59 10.47
C SER A 29 3.82 -1.16 11.46
N GLN A 30 4.66 -2.11 11.01
CA GLN A 30 5.75 -2.63 11.85
C GLN A 30 6.70 -1.52 12.32
N ASP A 31 7.03 -0.57 11.42
CA ASP A 31 7.83 0.62 11.73
C ASP A 31 7.11 1.68 12.59
N GLY A 32 5.89 1.39 13.05
CA GLY A 32 5.12 2.27 13.93
C GLY A 32 4.39 3.42 13.24
N ARG A 33 4.39 3.49 11.91
CA ARG A 33 3.67 4.52 11.13
C ARG A 33 2.16 4.26 11.19
N LEU A 34 1.39 5.33 11.35
CA LEU A 34 -0.07 5.27 11.23
C LEU A 34 -0.46 5.41 9.76
N ILE A 35 -1.15 4.39 9.24
CA ILE A 35 -1.61 4.31 7.86
C ILE A 35 -3.12 4.12 7.89
N HIS A 36 -3.83 4.66 6.90
CA HIS A 36 -5.24 4.38 6.75
C HIS A 36 -5.44 2.90 6.37
N ALA A 37 -6.20 2.14 7.17
CA ALA A 37 -6.38 0.70 7.01
C ALA A 37 -6.88 0.32 5.61
N ASN A 38 -7.86 1.06 5.07
CA ASN A 38 -8.37 0.83 3.70
C ASN A 38 -7.33 1.06 2.61
N VAL A 39 -6.40 2.01 2.82
CA VAL A 39 -5.33 2.30 1.85
C VAL A 39 -4.30 1.17 1.90
N ASN A 40 -3.93 0.70 3.10
CA ASN A 40 -3.06 -0.46 3.26
C ASN A 40 -3.66 -1.71 2.59
N ALA A 41 -4.94 -1.98 2.83
CA ALA A 41 -5.65 -3.11 2.24
C ALA A 41 -5.66 -3.08 0.70
N ARG A 42 -5.97 -1.93 0.08
CA ARG A 42 -5.98 -1.78 -1.39
C ARG A 42 -4.62 -2.04 -2.01
N LEU A 43 -3.55 -1.57 -1.37
CA LEU A 43 -2.20 -1.71 -1.91
C LEU A 43 -1.66 -3.13 -1.75
N ASN A 44 -1.95 -3.80 -0.64
CA ASN A 44 -1.58 -5.20 -0.49
C ASN A 44 -2.36 -6.10 -1.49
N ILE A 45 -3.62 -5.75 -1.82
CA ILE A 45 -4.36 -6.40 -2.93
C ILE A 45 -3.67 -6.16 -4.28
N ALA A 46 -3.23 -4.93 -4.56
CA ALA A 46 -2.53 -4.62 -5.81
C ALA A 46 -1.27 -5.48 -5.99
N ILE A 47 -0.47 -5.66 -4.93
CA ILE A 47 0.74 -6.51 -4.94
C ILE A 47 0.38 -7.98 -5.11
N LYS A 48 -0.72 -8.45 -4.49
CA LYS A 48 -1.21 -9.82 -4.65
C LYS A 48 -1.56 -10.13 -6.12
N VAL A 49 -2.23 -9.20 -6.79
CA VAL A 49 -2.72 -9.38 -8.17
C VAL A 49 -1.59 -9.20 -9.17
N VAL A 50 -0.72 -8.21 -8.94
CA VAL A 50 0.43 -7.90 -9.80
C VAL A 50 1.70 -7.93 -8.94
N PRO A 51 2.35 -9.10 -8.79
CA PRO A 51 3.64 -9.19 -8.11
C PRO A 51 4.64 -8.26 -8.78
N GLY A 52 5.26 -7.37 -8.01
CA GLY A 52 6.20 -6.37 -8.53
C GLY A 52 5.56 -5.06 -8.99
N ALA A 53 4.27 -4.82 -8.70
CA ALA A 53 3.59 -3.55 -8.94
C ALA A 53 4.31 -2.33 -8.35
N PHE A 54 5.25 -2.48 -7.42
CA PHE A 54 6.00 -1.33 -6.87
C PHE A 54 7.52 -1.49 -6.94
N SER A 55 8.05 -2.59 -7.51
CA SER A 55 9.49 -2.92 -7.47
C SER A 55 10.28 -2.49 -8.70
N LEU A 56 9.63 -2.42 -9.87
CA LEU A 56 10.25 -1.99 -11.13
C LEU A 56 9.95 -0.53 -11.48
N GLY A 57 9.20 0.16 -10.61
CA GLY A 57 8.39 1.29 -11.01
C GLY A 57 7.19 0.80 -11.83
N ILE A 58 5.98 1.22 -11.51
CA ILE A 58 4.92 1.15 -12.50
C ILE A 58 5.31 2.18 -13.55
N GLU A 59 5.88 1.75 -14.68
CA GLU A 59 6.15 2.66 -15.82
C GLU A 59 4.90 3.43 -16.26
N GLY A 60 3.72 2.93 -15.91
CA GLY A 60 2.40 3.51 -16.15
C GLY A 60 1.69 4.16 -14.95
N ILE A 61 2.37 4.65 -13.90
CA ILE A 61 1.76 5.73 -13.10
C ILE A 61 1.76 6.98 -13.98
N ALA A 62 0.70 7.13 -14.78
CA ALA A 62 0.51 8.30 -15.63
C ALA A 62 0.37 9.59 -14.80
N VAL A 63 -0.08 9.48 -13.55
CA VAL A 63 -0.34 10.61 -12.66
C VAL A 63 0.04 10.28 -11.23
N TYR A 64 1.02 11.03 -10.70
CA TYR A 64 1.24 11.11 -9.26
C TYR A 64 0.29 12.16 -8.68
N PRO A 65 -0.56 11.81 -7.71
CA PRO A 65 -1.33 12.82 -7.00
C PRO A 65 -0.34 13.73 -6.26
N PHE A 66 -0.34 15.01 -6.65
CA PHE A 66 0.46 16.05 -6.02
C PHE A 66 -0.48 17.14 -5.50
N ARG A 67 -0.07 17.77 -4.40
CA ARG A 67 -0.85 18.86 -3.81
C ARG A 67 -0.57 20.15 -4.57
N VAL A 68 -1.51 20.58 -5.40
CA VAL A 68 -1.49 21.93 -5.99
C VAL A 68 -1.95 22.92 -4.92
N THR A 69 -1.14 23.93 -4.64
CA THR A 69 -1.54 25.07 -3.81
C THR A 69 -1.77 26.26 -4.75
N PRO A 70 -3.00 26.80 -4.87
CA PRO A 70 -3.25 27.97 -5.69
C PRO A 70 -2.36 29.14 -5.23
N GLY A 71 -1.61 29.76 -6.15
CA GLY A 71 -0.73 30.92 -5.87
C GLY A 71 0.75 30.61 -5.66
N LYS A 72 1.15 29.33 -5.65
CA LYS A 72 2.56 28.91 -5.79
C LYS A 72 2.63 27.73 -6.74
N VAL A 73 2.70 28.04 -8.02
CA VAL A 73 3.25 27.13 -9.03
C VAL A 73 4.63 27.70 -9.38
N PRO A 74 5.70 26.90 -9.50
CA PRO A 74 6.95 27.39 -10.09
C PRO A 74 6.73 27.89 -11.53
#